data_AF-A0A179GQ29-F1
#
_entry.id   AF-A0A179GQ29-F1
#
_cell.length_a   1.000
_cell.length_b   1.000
_cell.length_c   1.000
_cell.angle_alpha   90.00
_cell.angle_beta   90.00
_cell.angle_gamma   90.00
#
_symmetry.space_group_name_H-M   'P 1'
#
loop_
_entity.id
_entity.type
_entity.pdbx_description
1 polymer ?
#
loop_
_entity_poly.entity_id
_entity_poly.type
_entity_poly.pdbx_seq_one_letter_code
_entity_poly.pdbx_strand_id
1 'polypeptide(L)'
;MGAPPALGALGLTFTAMRGMQAIALITIIGLTSNFISEMVAASYEAPSALVGTLVVSCLAAVYTVITYILYWDSMLPLLISTGADGLCLIAVIVVACVVGKPVSYLSCPALPDKGNTANFIHSLFLNLSRKDYFEWVDPDKASCFEIKAVWGLSICLCILYFVSAVTSACLWKRIKGGASRPAAPKDFE
;
A
#
# COMPACT_ATOMS: atom_id res chain seq x y z
N MET A 1 -14.94 -28.17 -2.42
CA MET A 1 -14.39 -27.04 -1.64
C MET A 1 -13.13 -27.55 -0.98
N GLY A 2 -11.96 -27.23 -1.55
CA GLY A 2 -10.68 -27.65 -0.98
C GLY A 2 -10.49 -27.03 0.40
N ALA A 3 -10.04 -27.83 1.37
CA ALA A 3 -9.75 -27.33 2.70
C ALA A 3 -8.77 -26.12 2.60
N PRO A 4 -8.95 -25.07 3.43
CA PRO A 4 -7.96 -24.00 3.49
C PRO A 4 -6.59 -24.60 3.75
N PRO A 5 -5.51 -24.05 3.17
CA PRO A 5 -4.20 -24.63 3.32
C PRO A 5 -3.91 -24.72 4.82
N ALA A 6 -3.70 -25.95 5.32
CA ALA A 6 -3.57 -26.28 6.73
C ALA A 6 -2.22 -25.82 7.30
N LEU A 7 -1.88 -24.55 7.07
CA LEU A 7 -0.63 -23.89 7.42
C LEU A 7 -0.70 -23.21 8.81
N GLY A 8 -1.78 -23.46 9.55
CA GLY A 8 -2.01 -22.94 10.90
C GLY A 8 -2.08 -21.40 10.93
N ALA A 9 -1.69 -20.81 12.07
CA ALA A 9 -1.75 -19.37 12.29
C ALA A 9 -0.99 -18.54 11.25
N LEU A 10 0.12 -19.05 10.69
CA LEU A 10 0.91 -18.34 9.66
C LEU A 10 0.17 -18.20 8.34
N GLY A 11 -0.64 -19.20 7.97
CA GLY A 11 -1.44 -19.12 6.76
C GLY A 11 -2.59 -18.12 6.90
N LEU A 12 -3.22 -18.08 8.08
CA LEU A 12 -4.26 -17.10 8.39
C LEU A 12 -3.73 -15.67 8.42
N THR A 13 -2.54 -15.45 9.02
CA THR A 13 -1.93 -14.12 9.03
C THR A 13 -1.59 -13.65 7.63
N PHE A 14 -1.07 -14.52 6.75
CA PHE A 14 -0.80 -14.17 5.35
C PHE A 14 -2.08 -13.74 4.62
N THR A 15 -3.16 -14.51 4.73
CA THR A 15 -4.46 -14.17 4.14
C THR A 15 -5.00 -12.84 4.69
N ALA A 16 -4.90 -12.62 6.01
CA ALA A 16 -5.34 -11.38 6.64
C ALA A 16 -4.51 -10.17 6.16
N MET A 17 -3.19 -10.32 6.00
CA MET A 17 -2.34 -9.26 5.44
C MET A 17 -2.75 -8.91 4.01
N ARG A 18 -2.99 -9.91 3.14
CA ARG A 18 -3.46 -9.68 1.77
C ARG A 18 -4.79 -8.93 1.72
N GLY A 19 -5.73 -9.29 2.60
CA GLY A 19 -7.01 -8.59 2.73
C GLY A 19 -6.85 -7.13 3.12
N MET A 20 -6.05 -6.83 4.16
CA MET A 20 -5.80 -5.45 4.59
C MET A 20 -5.02 -4.64 3.55
N GLN A 21 -4.05 -5.26 2.86
CA GLN A 21 -3.33 -4.64 1.74
C GLN A 21 -4.29 -4.24 0.62
N ALA A 22 -5.19 -5.15 0.22
CA ALA A 22 -6.17 -4.88 -0.82
C ALA A 22 -7.09 -3.70 -0.45
N ILE A 23 -7.61 -3.67 0.77
CA ILE A 23 -8.49 -2.58 1.25
C ILE A 23 -7.74 -1.23 1.24
N ALA A 24 -6.50 -1.20 1.75
CA ALA A 24 -5.69 0.01 1.77
C ALA A 24 -5.36 0.51 0.35
N LEU A 25 -5.01 -0.41 -0.57
CA LEU A 25 -4.70 -0.08 -1.96
C LEU A 25 -5.92 0.47 -2.71
N ILE A 26 -7.09 -0.16 -2.58
CA ILE A 26 -8.34 0.32 -3.21
C ILE A 26 -8.68 1.72 -2.70
N THR A 27 -8.54 1.96 -1.39
CA THR A 27 -8.77 3.29 -0.80
C THR A 27 -7.80 4.33 -1.38
N ILE A 28 -6.50 4.02 -1.46
CA ILE A 28 -5.51 4.93 -2.07
C ILE A 28 -5.85 5.21 -3.53
N ILE A 29 -6.20 4.19 -4.32
CA ILE A 29 -6.59 4.35 -5.73
C ILE A 29 -7.79 5.29 -5.85
N GLY A 30 -8.82 5.09 -5.02
CA GLY A 30 -10.02 5.94 -5.00
C GLY A 30 -9.68 7.41 -4.72
N LEU A 31 -9.01 7.68 -3.60
CA LEU A 31 -8.65 9.05 -3.19
C LEU A 31 -7.73 9.73 -4.22
N THR A 32 -6.70 9.04 -4.70
CA THR A 32 -5.76 9.61 -5.68
C THR A 32 -6.40 9.84 -7.05
N SER A 33 -7.29 8.95 -7.50
CA SER A 33 -8.05 9.14 -8.74
C SER A 33 -9.02 10.32 -8.67
N ASN A 34 -9.62 10.57 -7.50
CA ASN A 34 -10.49 11.73 -7.29
C ASN A 34 -9.70 13.02 -7.42
N PHE A 35 -8.54 13.14 -6.74
CA PHE A 35 -7.66 14.29 -6.89
C PHE A 35 -7.23 14.54 -8.34
N ILE A 36 -6.83 13.49 -9.06
CA ILE A 36 -6.44 13.61 -10.46
C ILE A 36 -7.62 14.09 -11.31
N SER A 37 -8.82 13.56 -11.07
CA SER A 37 -10.03 13.94 -11.80
C SER A 37 -10.41 15.40 -11.56
N GLU A 38 -10.35 15.88 -10.32
CA GLU A 38 -10.63 17.27 -9.96
C GLU A 38 -9.60 18.24 -10.55
N MET A 39 -8.31 17.87 -10.52
CA MET A 39 -7.24 18.66 -11.14
C MET A 39 -7.44 18.82 -12.65
N VAL A 40 -7.71 17.71 -13.35
CA VAL A 40 -7.92 17.71 -14.80
C VAL A 40 -9.20 18.48 -15.16
N ALA A 41 -10.27 18.33 -14.39
CA ALA A 41 -11.51 19.09 -14.58
C ALA A 41 -11.30 20.60 -14.43
N ALA A 42 -10.39 21.02 -13.55
CA ALA A 42 -9.99 22.41 -13.35
C ALA A 42 -8.89 22.89 -14.33
N SER A 43 -8.55 22.12 -15.36
CA SER A 43 -7.51 22.45 -16.36
C SER A 43 -6.09 22.57 -15.78
N TYR A 44 -5.80 21.88 -14.67
CA TYR A 44 -4.45 21.75 -14.12
C TYR A 44 -3.80 20.43 -14.56
N GLU A 45 -2.47 20.45 -14.71
CA GLU A 45 -1.69 19.22 -14.85
C GLU A 45 -1.60 18.50 -13.49
N ALA A 46 -1.91 17.20 -13.49
CA ALA A 46 -1.84 16.39 -12.28
C ALA A 46 -0.38 16.22 -11.80
N PRO A 47 -0.09 16.45 -10.50
CA PRO A 47 1.24 16.28 -9.96
C PRO A 47 1.78 14.86 -10.19
N SER A 48 3.01 14.75 -10.68
CA SER A 48 3.66 13.45 -10.98
C SER A 48 3.73 12.52 -9.77
N ALA A 49 3.77 13.07 -8.55
CA ALA A 49 3.68 12.33 -7.30
C ALA A 49 2.34 11.56 -7.14
N LEU A 50 1.21 12.21 -7.47
CA LEU A 50 -0.12 11.58 -7.39
C LEU A 50 -0.30 10.53 -8.48
N VAL A 51 0.12 10.86 -9.71
CA VAL A 51 0.08 9.90 -10.83
C VAL A 51 0.97 8.68 -10.54
N GLY A 52 2.19 8.89 -10.03
CA GLY A 52 3.08 7.82 -9.62
C GLY A 52 2.51 6.95 -8.50
N THR A 53 1.86 7.58 -7.51
CA THR A 53 1.16 6.87 -6.44
C THR A 53 0.06 5.98 -7.00
N LEU A 54 -0.80 6.51 -7.88
CA LEU A 54 -1.86 5.75 -8.52
C LEU A 54 -1.33 4.53 -9.29
N VAL A 55 -0.29 4.72 -10.10
CA VAL A 55 0.32 3.62 -10.89
C VAL A 55 0.89 2.54 -9.98
N VAL A 56 1.67 2.92 -8.96
CA VAL A 56 2.25 1.96 -8.00
C VAL A 56 1.16 1.21 -7.25
N SER A 57 0.11 1.91 -6.79
CA SER A 57 -1.02 1.28 -6.11
C SER A 57 -1.80 0.32 -6.99
N CYS A 58 -2.01 0.63 -8.27
CA CYS A 58 -2.65 -0.28 -9.23
C CYS A 58 -1.82 -1.56 -9.45
N LEU A 59 -0.50 -1.43 -9.67
CA LEU A 59 0.39 -2.59 -9.84
C LEU A 59 0.43 -3.46 -8.57
N ALA A 60 0.54 -2.82 -7.40
CA ALA A 60 0.51 -3.50 -6.11
C ALA A 60 -0.83 -4.19 -5.84
N ALA A 61 -1.95 -3.62 -6.26
CA ALA A 61 -3.28 -4.21 -6.12
C ALA A 61 -3.41 -5.48 -6.98
N VAL A 62 -3.01 -5.41 -8.25
CA VAL A 62 -2.99 -6.58 -9.16
C VAL A 62 -2.09 -7.68 -8.59
N TYR A 63 -0.90 -7.34 -8.12
CA TYR A 63 0.00 -8.28 -7.45
C TYR A 63 -0.65 -8.93 -6.22
N THR A 64 -1.31 -8.15 -5.36
CA THR A 64 -1.97 -8.64 -4.14
C THR A 64 -3.10 -9.62 -4.48
N VAL A 65 -3.89 -9.34 -5.52
CA VAL A 65 -4.96 -10.23 -5.98
C VAL A 65 -4.41 -11.53 -6.57
N ILE A 66 -3.42 -11.43 -7.46
CA ILE A 66 -2.80 -12.60 -8.09
C ILE A 66 -2.17 -13.52 -7.03
N THR A 67 -1.42 -12.97 -6.08
CA THR A 67 -0.79 -13.75 -5.00
C THR A 67 -1.80 -14.33 -4.02
N TYR A 68 -2.92 -13.64 -3.78
CA TYR A 68 -4.02 -14.20 -3.00
C TYR A 68 -4.61 -15.45 -3.67
N ILE A 69 -4.90 -15.41 -4.98
CA ILE A 69 -5.43 -16.55 -5.73
C ILE A 69 -4.44 -17.71 -5.73
N LEU A 70 -3.19 -17.45 -6.12
CA LEU A 70 -2.11 -18.47 -6.16
C LEU A 70 -1.86 -19.13 -4.80
N TYR A 71 -2.06 -18.39 -3.71
CA TYR A 71 -1.93 -18.92 -2.35
C TYR A 71 -3.04 -19.92 -2.02
N TRP A 72 -4.29 -19.62 -2.38
CA TRP A 72 -5.41 -20.55 -2.22
C TRP A 72 -5.28 -21.78 -3.11
N ASP A 73 -4.73 -21.61 -4.32
CA ASP A 73 -4.44 -22.73 -5.22
C ASP A 73 -3.21 -23.55 -4.81
N SER A 74 -2.53 -23.21 -3.71
CA SER A 74 -1.30 -23.85 -3.23
C SER A 74 -0.15 -23.87 -4.25
N MET A 75 -0.22 -23.03 -5.28
CA MET A 75 0.77 -22.91 -6.35
C MET A 75 1.77 -21.77 -6.10
N LEU A 76 1.63 -21.04 -4.99
CA LEU A 76 2.45 -19.86 -4.72
C LEU A 76 3.92 -20.23 -4.41
N PRO A 77 4.89 -19.80 -5.25
CA PRO A 77 6.30 -19.91 -4.90
C PRO A 77 6.65 -18.90 -3.80
N LEU A 78 6.57 -19.33 -2.54
CA LEU A 78 6.73 -18.47 -1.35
C LEU A 78 8.02 -17.65 -1.32
N LEU A 79 9.11 -18.17 -1.89
CA LEU A 79 10.39 -17.44 -1.98
C LEU A 79 10.29 -16.24 -2.94
N ILE A 80 9.64 -16.43 -4.10
CA ILE A 80 9.41 -15.37 -5.08
C ILE A 80 8.41 -14.36 -4.51
N SER A 81 7.36 -14.82 -3.82
CA SER A 81 6.40 -13.94 -3.13
C SER A 81 7.09 -13.08 -2.06
N THR A 82 8.07 -13.61 -1.33
CA THR A 82 8.84 -12.85 -0.35
C THR A 82 9.64 -11.73 -1.02
N GLY A 83 10.31 -12.04 -2.13
CA GLY A 83 11.04 -11.04 -2.92
C GLY A 83 10.12 -9.97 -3.51
N ALA A 84 8.97 -10.37 -4.05
CA ALA A 84 7.99 -9.45 -4.61
C ALA A 84 7.31 -8.56 -3.54
N ASP A 85 7.03 -9.09 -2.35
CA ASP A 85 6.58 -8.28 -1.20
C ASP A 85 7.65 -7.28 -0.77
N GLY A 86 8.93 -7.66 -0.82
CA GLY A 86 10.05 -6.74 -0.60
C GLY A 86 10.14 -5.63 -1.65
N LEU A 87 9.88 -5.94 -2.92
CA LEU A 87 9.83 -4.93 -3.98
C LEU A 87 8.65 -3.97 -3.79
N CYS A 88 7.47 -4.51 -3.44
CA CYS A 88 6.30 -3.70 -3.14
C CYS A 88 6.56 -2.79 -1.94
N LEU A 89 7.21 -3.30 -0.89
CA LEU A 89 7.65 -2.53 0.28
C LEU A 89 8.52 -1.34 -0.12
N ILE A 90 9.54 -1.55 -0.96
CA ILE A 90 10.41 -0.46 -1.44
C ILE A 90 9.58 0.57 -2.22
N ALA A 91 8.69 0.13 -3.10
CA ALA A 91 7.83 1.01 -3.88
C ALA A 91 6.91 1.87 -3.00
N VAL A 92 6.25 1.28 -1.99
CA VAL A 92 5.38 2.03 -1.07
C VAL A 92 6.17 2.95 -0.13
N ILE A 93 7.42 2.64 0.20
CA ILE A 93 8.31 3.56 0.94
C ILE A 93 8.57 4.81 0.09
N VAL A 94 8.90 4.65 -1.20
CA VAL A 94 9.12 5.79 -2.10
C VAL A 94 7.86 6.67 -2.18
N VAL A 95 6.69 6.05 -2.34
CA VAL A 95 5.40 6.76 -2.32
C VAL A 95 5.20 7.51 -1.01
N ALA A 96 5.41 6.85 0.14
CA ALA A 96 5.26 7.46 1.46
C ALA A 96 6.22 8.65 1.66
N CYS A 97 7.44 8.59 1.14
CA CYS A 97 8.39 9.70 1.19
C CYS A 97 8.00 10.86 0.27
N VAL A 98 7.57 10.57 -0.96
CA VAL A 98 7.21 11.62 -1.94
C VAL A 98 5.93 12.35 -1.53
N VAL A 99 4.91 11.62 -1.09
CA VAL A 99 3.64 12.21 -0.61
C VAL A 99 3.79 12.78 0.81
N GLY A 100 4.66 12.20 1.63
CA GLY A 100 4.86 12.63 3.02
C GLY A 100 5.52 14.00 3.14
N LYS A 101 6.41 14.37 2.21
CA LYS A 101 7.07 15.70 2.22
C LYS A 101 6.07 16.87 2.26
N PRO A 102 5.12 17.02 1.33
CA PRO A 102 4.13 18.10 1.39
C PRO A 102 3.22 17.97 2.60
N VAL A 103 2.76 16.76 2.89
CA VAL A 103 1.71 16.49 3.88
C VAL A 103 2.19 16.70 5.32
N SER A 104 3.48 16.48 5.59
CA SER A 104 4.04 16.61 6.94
C SER A 104 3.99 18.05 7.48
N TYR A 105 3.91 19.05 6.61
CA TYR A 105 3.82 20.46 7.00
C TYR A 105 2.37 20.96 7.13
N LEU A 106 1.38 20.12 6.80
CA LEU A 106 -0.03 20.50 6.82
C LEU A 106 -0.68 20.27 8.19
N SER A 107 -1.34 21.31 8.68
CA SER A 107 -2.24 21.28 9.84
C SER A 107 -3.69 21.44 9.40
N CYS A 108 -4.34 20.33 9.03
CA CYS A 108 -5.73 20.33 8.52
C CYS A 108 -6.77 21.02 9.43
N PRO A 109 -6.69 20.94 10.77
CA PRO A 109 -7.66 21.63 11.63
C PRO A 109 -7.62 23.16 11.54
N ALA A 110 -6.52 23.72 11.06
CA ALA A 110 -6.33 25.17 10.92
C ALA A 110 -6.79 25.70 9.55
N LEU A 111 -7.23 24.83 8.64
CA LEU A 111 -7.67 25.20 7.30
C LEU A 111 -9.18 25.45 7.26
N PRO A 112 -9.67 26.34 6.37
CA PRO A 112 -11.09 26.62 6.22
C PRO A 112 -11.85 25.40 5.66
N ASP A 113 -13.14 25.30 5.99
CA ASP A 113 -14.01 24.18 5.56
C ASP A 113 -14.43 24.27 4.07
N LYS A 114 -14.10 25.37 3.37
CA LYS A 114 -14.38 25.57 1.95
C LYS A 114 -13.13 26.09 1.26
N GLY A 115 -12.60 25.32 0.33
CA GLY A 115 -11.53 25.73 -0.57
C GLY A 115 -11.74 25.21 -1.98
N ASN A 116 -10.69 25.28 -2.79
CA ASN A 116 -10.67 24.68 -4.12
C ASN A 116 -9.57 23.60 -4.13
N THR A 117 -9.99 22.34 -4.21
CA THR A 117 -9.07 21.19 -4.20
C THR A 117 -7.97 21.31 -5.24
N ALA A 118 -8.29 21.76 -6.46
CA ALA A 118 -7.32 21.83 -7.54
C ALA A 118 -6.24 22.88 -7.26
N ASN A 119 -6.63 24.08 -6.84
CA ASN A 119 -5.69 25.14 -6.43
C ASN A 119 -4.84 24.72 -5.23
N PHE A 120 -5.46 24.04 -4.26
CA PHE A 120 -4.78 23.55 -3.07
C PHE A 120 -3.74 22.48 -3.40
N ILE A 121 -4.13 21.44 -4.14
CA ILE A 121 -3.22 20.34 -4.53
C ILE A 121 -2.10 20.88 -5.44
N HIS A 122 -2.41 21.76 -6.38
CA HIS A 122 -1.40 22.39 -7.23
C HIS A 122 -0.37 23.20 -6.41
N SER A 123 -0.83 24.07 -5.52
CA SER A 123 0.07 24.87 -4.66
C SER A 123 0.86 24.00 -3.68
N LEU A 124 0.26 22.91 -3.18
CA LEU A 124 0.89 21.94 -2.29
C LEU A 124 2.12 21.30 -2.92
N PHE A 125 2.01 20.84 -4.18
CA PHE A 125 3.11 20.17 -4.86
C PHE A 125 4.12 21.13 -5.50
N LEU A 126 3.74 22.37 -5.83
CA LEU A 126 4.66 23.39 -6.35
C LEU A 126 5.53 24.06 -5.28
N ASN A 127 4.96 24.40 -4.13
CA ASN A 127 5.70 25.16 -3.10
C ASN A 127 6.78 24.36 -2.37
N LEU A 128 6.82 23.03 -2.55
CA LEU A 128 7.92 22.17 -2.11
C LEU A 128 9.28 22.51 -2.74
N SER A 129 9.31 23.20 -3.87
CA SER A 129 10.56 23.67 -4.48
C SER A 129 11.11 24.94 -3.82
N ARG A 130 10.33 25.65 -2.98
CA ARG A 130 10.76 26.87 -2.30
C ARG A 130 11.09 26.54 -0.83
N LYS A 131 12.29 26.92 -0.39
CA LYS A 131 12.84 26.49 0.91
C LYS A 131 12.20 27.16 2.14
N ASP A 132 11.50 28.29 1.99
CA ASP A 132 11.22 29.16 3.15
C ASP A 132 9.78 29.71 3.29
N TYR A 133 8.84 29.39 2.38
CA TYR A 133 7.45 29.86 2.49
C TYR A 133 6.43 28.80 2.06
N PHE A 134 5.62 28.34 3.02
CA PHE A 134 4.47 27.45 2.81
C PHE A 134 3.18 28.26 2.80
N GLU A 135 2.85 28.88 1.68
CA GLU A 135 1.55 29.51 1.47
C GLU A 135 0.68 28.59 0.60
N TRP A 136 -0.45 28.15 1.13
CA TRP A 136 -1.38 27.25 0.43
C TRP A 136 -2.48 28.09 -0.21
N VAL A 137 -2.73 27.88 -1.50
CA VAL A 137 -3.76 28.61 -2.24
C VAL A 137 -5.10 27.88 -2.11
N ASP A 138 -6.15 28.59 -1.73
CA ASP A 138 -7.52 28.08 -1.51
C ASP A 138 -7.57 26.74 -0.74
N PRO A 139 -6.93 26.65 0.44
CA PRO A 139 -6.81 25.39 1.15
C PRO A 139 -8.18 24.82 1.52
N ASP A 140 -8.38 23.55 1.21
CA ASP A 140 -9.60 22.83 1.54
C ASP A 140 -9.32 21.78 2.63
N LYS A 141 -10.09 21.84 3.71
CA LYS A 141 -9.90 20.96 4.87
C LYS A 141 -10.19 19.50 4.55
N ALA A 142 -11.20 19.21 3.73
CA ALA A 142 -11.53 17.83 3.33
C ALA A 142 -10.39 17.22 2.52
N SER A 143 -9.93 17.95 1.50
CA SER A 143 -8.78 17.61 0.66
C SER A 143 -7.50 17.39 1.48
N CYS A 144 -7.28 18.20 2.53
CA CYS A 144 -6.16 18.01 3.45
C CYS A 144 -6.23 16.67 4.20
N PHE A 145 -7.40 16.27 4.70
CA PHE A 145 -7.56 14.98 5.35
C PHE A 145 -7.44 13.81 4.38
N GLU A 146 -7.96 13.96 3.16
CA GLU A 146 -7.87 12.93 2.11
C GLU A 146 -6.42 12.67 1.72
N ILE A 147 -5.62 13.70 1.43
CA ILE A 147 -4.19 13.51 1.09
C ILE A 147 -3.38 12.97 2.28
N LYS A 148 -3.76 13.35 3.51
CA LYS A 148 -3.16 12.81 4.73
C LYS A 148 -3.53 11.35 4.96
N ALA A 149 -4.74 10.94 4.59
CA ALA A 149 -5.16 9.55 4.59
C ALA A 149 -4.36 8.72 3.57
N VAL A 150 -4.13 9.24 2.35
CA VAL A 150 -3.26 8.57 1.35
C VAL A 150 -1.85 8.34 1.91
N TRP A 151 -1.27 9.35 2.56
CA TRP A 151 0.04 9.20 3.21
C TRP A 151 0.03 8.17 4.35
N GLY A 152 -0.96 8.23 5.25
CA GLY A 152 -1.09 7.30 6.36
C GLY A 152 -1.32 5.86 5.91
N LEU A 153 -2.15 5.64 4.90
CA LEU A 153 -2.38 4.33 4.28
C LEU A 153 -1.11 3.80 3.60
N SER A 154 -0.29 4.66 3.01
CA SER A 154 1.02 4.27 2.45
C SER A 154 1.96 3.75 3.53
N ILE A 155 2.01 4.39 4.70
CA ILE A 155 2.79 3.90 5.86
C ILE A 155 2.25 2.56 6.35
N CYS A 156 0.92 2.42 6.43
CA CYS A 156 0.27 1.17 6.80
C CYS A 156 0.66 0.04 5.83
N LEU A 157 0.65 0.30 4.52
CA LEU A 157 1.09 -0.66 3.50
C LEU A 157 2.55 -1.07 3.68
N CYS A 158 3.45 -0.17 4.07
CA CYS A 158 4.84 -0.56 4.39
C CYS A 158 4.88 -1.63 5.48
N ILE A 159 4.14 -1.44 6.57
CA ILE A 159 4.07 -2.41 7.67
C ILE A 159 3.49 -3.73 7.18
N LEU A 160 2.36 -3.67 6.44
CA LEU A 160 1.69 -4.86 5.94
C LEU A 160 2.55 -5.67 4.97
N TYR A 161 3.27 -5.02 4.04
CA TYR A 161 4.17 -5.73 3.11
C TYR A 161 5.39 -6.31 3.82
N PHE A 162 5.93 -5.62 4.83
CA PHE A 162 7.00 -6.16 5.64
C PHE A 162 6.56 -7.42 6.40
N VAL A 163 5.41 -7.37 7.08
CA VAL A 163 4.86 -8.54 7.78
C VAL A 163 4.51 -9.67 6.81
N SER A 164 3.98 -9.35 5.63
CA SER A 164 3.73 -10.32 4.56
C SER A 164 5.03 -11.03 4.14
N ALA A 165 6.10 -10.27 3.89
CA ALA A 165 7.40 -10.84 3.50
C ALA A 165 7.99 -11.73 4.62
N VAL A 166 7.89 -11.32 5.88
CA VAL A 166 8.39 -12.13 7.01
C VAL A 166 7.57 -13.41 7.16
N THR A 167 6.24 -13.34 7.05
CA THR A 167 5.36 -14.52 7.16
C THR A 167 5.58 -15.49 6.00
N SER A 168 5.71 -15.02 4.76
CA SER A 168 6.02 -15.86 3.59
C SER A 168 7.40 -16.51 3.70
N ALA A 169 8.41 -15.79 4.21
CA ALA A 169 9.75 -16.33 4.46
C ALA A 169 9.73 -17.42 5.55
N CYS A 170 9.00 -17.21 6.64
CA CYS A 170 8.83 -18.19 7.70
C CYS A 170 8.10 -19.45 7.19
N LEU A 171 7.06 -19.26 6.39
CA LEU A 171 6.29 -20.33 5.79
C LEU A 171 7.14 -21.16 4.84
N TRP A 172 7.95 -20.51 4.00
CA TRP A 172 8.90 -21.17 3.12
C TRP A 172 9.92 -22.00 3.90
N LYS A 173 10.52 -21.44 4.98
CA LYS A 173 11.44 -22.18 5.85
C LYS A 173 10.77 -23.40 6.49
N ARG A 174 9.52 -23.28 6.94
CA ARG A 174 8.77 -24.41 7.53
C ARG A 174 8.49 -25.51 6.52
N ILE A 175 8.06 -25.17 5.30
CA ILE A 175 7.79 -26.17 4.26
C ILE A 175 9.09 -26.86 3.83
N LYS A 176 10.17 -26.10 3.64
CA LYS A 176 11.49 -26.66 3.30
C LYS A 176 12.07 -27.54 4.41
N GLY A 177 11.96 -27.12 5.68
CA GLY A 177 12.45 -27.88 6.83
C GLY A 177 11.59 -29.07 7.23
N GLY A 178 10.27 -29.02 6.96
CA GLY A 178 9.34 -30.13 7.16
C GLY A 178 9.59 -31.29 6.19
N ALA A 179 10.02 -30.99 4.97
CA ALA A 179 10.48 -32.00 4.01
C ALA A 179 11.78 -32.72 4.44
N SER A 180 12.48 -32.24 5.47
CA SER A 180 13.71 -32.83 6.02
C SER A 180 13.49 -33.63 7.31
N ARG A 181 12.27 -33.71 7.86
CA ARG A 181 11.97 -34.65 8.96
C ARG A 181 11.62 -36.02 8.37
N PRO A 182 12.37 -37.09 8.70
CA PRO A 182 11.92 -38.44 8.36
C PRO A 182 10.56 -38.69 8.99
N ALA A 183 9.65 -39.31 8.25
CA ALA A 183 8.41 -39.82 8.83
C ALA A 183 8.77 -40.67 10.05
N ALA A 184 8.14 -40.40 11.20
CA ALA A 184 8.23 -41.28 12.35
C ALA A 184 7.88 -42.71 11.88
N PRO A 185 8.61 -43.75 12.33
CA PRO A 185 8.30 -45.13 11.95
C PRO A 185 6.82 -45.38 12.26
N LYS A 186 6.09 -45.90 11.28
CA LYS A 186 4.76 -46.44 11.55
C LYS A 186 4.98 -47.66 12.43
N ASP A 187 4.57 -47.56 13.68
CA ASP A 187 4.44 -48.71 14.57
C ASP A 187 3.42 -49.65 13.89
N PHE A 188 3.88 -50.81 13.43
CA PHE A 188 3.03 -51.88 12.93
C PHE A 188 2.47 -52.64 14.14
N GLU A 189 1.14 -52.61 14.31
CA GLU A 189 0.38 -53.63 15.04
C GLU A 189 -0.15 -54.68 14.07
#